data_AF-A0A397J6Q4-F1
#
_entry.id   AF-A0A397J6Q4-F1
#
_cell.length_a   1.000
_cell.length_b   1.000
_cell.length_c   1.000
_cell.angle_alpha   90.00
_cell.angle_beta   90.00
_cell.angle_gamma   90.00
#
_symmetry.space_group_name_H-M   'P 1'
#
loop_
_entity.id
_entity.type
_entity.pdbx_description
1 polymer ?
#
loop_
_entity_poly.entity_id
_entity_poly.type
_entity_poly.pdbx_seq_one_letter_code
_entity_poly.pdbx_strand_id
1 'polypeptide(L)'
;MSRLNSIHLYRHTLRYLRSPDLPFPYLSPKLCYNARDLFEIHRYERNQAKIKKLIEDGWQDLGFIKAWRFLEKDLLDQIFRGFGNSGNDAKVNFSKNNEK
;
A
#
# COMPACT_ATOMS: atom_id res chain seq x y z
N MET A 1 -4.18 14.18 -26.05
CA MET A 1 -4.62 13.00 -25.25
C MET A 1 -4.15 13.02 -23.80
N SER A 2 -2.96 13.52 -23.46
CA SER A 2 -2.39 13.41 -22.09
C SER A 2 -3.14 14.18 -20.99
N ARG A 3 -3.69 15.36 -21.27
CA ARG A 3 -4.36 16.21 -20.24
C ARG A 3 -5.68 15.63 -19.70
N LEU A 4 -6.44 14.92 -20.53
CA LEU A 4 -7.67 14.25 -20.09
C LEU A 4 -7.34 13.07 -19.16
N ASN A 5 -6.26 12.34 -19.47
CA ASN A 5 -5.80 11.21 -18.67
C ASN A 5 -5.29 11.65 -17.29
N SER A 6 -4.57 12.77 -17.19
CA SER A 6 -4.12 13.30 -15.89
C SER A 6 -5.28 13.78 -15.03
N ILE A 7 -6.28 14.45 -15.61
CA ILE A 7 -7.49 14.87 -14.88
C ILE A 7 -8.28 13.64 -14.39
N HIS A 8 -8.41 12.60 -15.22
CA HIS A 8 -9.07 11.35 -14.81
C HIS A 8 -8.33 10.68 -13.66
N LEU A 9 -7.01 10.52 -13.76
CA LEU A 9 -6.20 9.97 -12.68
C LEU A 9 -6.38 10.77 -11.40
N TYR A 10 -6.25 12.10 -11.45
CA TYR A 10 -6.46 12.98 -10.29
C TYR A 10 -7.82 12.76 -9.61
N ARG A 11 -8.90 12.72 -10.41
CA ARG A 11 -10.26 12.50 -9.91
C ARG A 11 -10.39 11.12 -9.28
N HIS A 12 -9.87 10.07 -9.91
CA HIS A 12 -9.92 8.71 -9.37
C HIS A 12 -9.14 8.59 -8.07
N THR A 13 -7.94 9.17 -8.00
CA THR A 13 -7.11 9.20 -6.79
C THR A 13 -7.86 9.87 -5.65
N LEU A 14 -8.34 11.09 -5.83
CA LEU A 14 -9.06 11.79 -4.77
C LEU A 14 -10.37 11.10 -4.36
N ARG A 15 -11.07 10.47 -5.31
CA ARG A 15 -12.31 9.75 -5.03
C ARG A 15 -12.04 8.52 -4.16
N TYR A 16 -10.98 7.77 -4.45
CA TYR A 16 -10.57 6.62 -3.63
C TYR A 16 -10.00 7.04 -2.27
N LEU A 17 -9.14 8.06 -2.21
CA LEU A 17 -8.56 8.52 -0.94
C LEU A 17 -9.59 9.07 0.05
N ARG A 18 -10.80 9.44 -0.41
CA ARG A 18 -11.93 9.86 0.42
C ARG A 18 -12.98 8.75 0.61
N SER A 19 -12.79 7.59 -0.01
CA SER A 19 -13.75 6.51 0.08
C SER A 19 -13.61 5.80 1.43
N PRO A 20 -14.70 5.19 1.92
CA PRO A 20 -14.65 4.34 3.12
C PRO A 20 -13.80 3.07 2.90
N ASP A 21 -13.41 2.75 1.66
CA ASP A 21 -12.59 1.58 1.34
C ASP A 21 -11.10 1.80 1.64
N LEU A 22 -10.69 3.04 1.93
CA LEU A 22 -9.32 3.34 2.33
C LEU A 22 -9.03 2.69 3.71
N PRO A 23 -8.00 1.83 3.85
CA PRO A 23 -7.71 1.12 5.09
C PRO A 23 -7.46 2.06 6.29
N PHE A 24 -6.89 3.24 6.02
CA PHE A 24 -6.52 4.24 7.03
C PHE A 24 -7.26 5.56 6.78
N PRO A 25 -8.55 5.65 7.14
CA PRO A 25 -9.36 6.84 6.87
C PRO A 25 -8.80 8.10 7.54
N TYR A 26 -8.12 7.96 8.69
CA TYR A 26 -7.44 9.06 9.37
C TYR A 26 -6.26 9.65 8.57
N LEU A 27 -5.67 8.89 7.63
CA LEU A 27 -4.65 9.41 6.71
C LEU A 27 -5.25 10.15 5.52
N SER A 28 -6.56 10.05 5.27
CA SER A 28 -7.23 10.63 4.11
C SER A 28 -6.89 12.12 3.88
N PRO A 29 -6.92 13.02 4.89
CA PRO A 29 -6.60 14.43 4.68
C PRO A 29 -5.17 14.64 4.17
N LYS A 30 -4.19 13.93 4.76
CA LYS A 30 -2.77 14.01 4.40
C LYS A 30 -2.50 13.43 3.02
N LEU A 31 -3.09 12.28 2.70
CA LEU A 31 -2.96 11.67 1.38
C LEU A 31 -3.60 12.53 0.29
N CYS A 32 -4.77 13.14 0.57
CA CYS A 32 -5.40 14.08 -0.34
C CYS A 32 -4.57 15.35 -0.55
N TYR A 33 -3.89 15.84 0.49
CA TYR A 33 -2.98 16.99 0.38
C TYR A 33 -1.79 16.63 -0.52
N ASN A 34 -1.10 15.53 -0.24
CA ASN A 34 0.05 15.06 -1.02
C ASN A 34 -0.33 14.80 -2.48
N ALA A 35 -1.48 14.18 -2.72
CA ALA A 35 -1.99 13.98 -4.08
C ALA A 35 -2.19 15.31 -4.80
N ARG A 36 -2.80 16.33 -4.18
CA ARG A 36 -2.94 17.64 -4.82
C ARG A 36 -1.58 18.27 -5.15
N ASP A 37 -0.65 18.20 -4.21
CA ASP A 37 0.69 18.80 -4.36
C ASP A 37 1.45 18.15 -5.53
N LEU A 38 1.44 16.82 -5.64
CA LEU A 38 2.06 16.08 -6.74
C LEU A 38 1.51 16.45 -8.13
N PHE A 39 0.20 16.72 -8.23
CA PHE A 39 -0.38 17.19 -9.49
C PHE A 39 -0.05 18.66 -9.78
N GLU A 40 0.08 19.49 -8.74
CA GLU A 40 0.39 20.91 -8.89
C GLU A 40 1.85 21.13 -9.31
N ILE A 41 2.81 20.41 -8.72
CA ILE A 41 4.23 20.52 -9.10
C ILE A 41 4.50 20.15 -10.57
N HIS A 42 3.64 19.31 -11.16
CA HIS A 42 3.74 18.87 -12.55
C HIS A 42 2.71 19.54 -13.48
N ARG A 43 1.98 20.54 -12.99
CA ARG A 43 0.90 21.21 -13.73
C ARG A 43 1.34 21.85 -15.05
N TYR A 44 2.55 22.43 -15.06
CA TYR A 44 3.12 23.14 -16.20
C TYR A 44 4.13 22.32 -16.99
N GLU A 45 4.23 21.01 -16.73
CA GLU A 45 5.12 20.12 -17.46
C GLU A 45 4.75 20.11 -18.95
N ARG A 46 5.74 20.27 -19.84
CA ARG A 46 5.54 20.31 -21.30
C ARG A 46 6.09 19.08 -22.00
N ASN A 47 7.00 18.35 -21.34
CA ASN A 47 7.60 17.15 -21.89
C ASN A 47 6.59 15.99 -21.95
N GLN A 48 6.15 15.62 -23.15
CA GLN A 48 5.13 14.58 -23.34
C GLN A 48 5.57 13.19 -22.84
N ALA A 49 6.85 12.83 -22.97
CA ALA A 49 7.36 11.55 -22.49
C ALA A 49 7.31 11.49 -20.95
N LYS A 50 7.69 12.58 -20.29
CA LYS A 50 7.62 12.69 -18.83
C LYS A 50 6.17 12.68 -18.34
N ILE A 51 5.27 13.43 -18.98
CA ILE A 51 3.83 13.42 -18.64
C ILE A 51 3.26 12.01 -18.76
N LYS A 52 3.59 11.29 -19.83
CA LYS A 52 3.13 9.91 -20.02
C LYS A 52 3.60 9.01 -18.87
N LYS A 53 4.89 9.08 -18.54
CA LYS A 53 5.48 8.30 -17.43
C LYS A 53 4.80 8.62 -16.09
N LEU A 54 4.62 9.90 -15.76
CA LEU A 54 3.94 10.33 -14.52
C LEU A 54 2.51 9.80 -14.42
N ILE A 55 1.79 9.74 -15.54
CA ILE A 55 0.43 9.18 -15.56
C ILE A 55 0.47 7.66 -15.35
N GLU A 56 1.41 6.95 -15.99
CA GLU A 56 1.59 5.50 -15.81
C GLU A 56 1.96 5.15 -14.37
N ASP A 57 2.96 5.82 -13.81
CA ASP A 57 3.41 5.66 -12.42
C ASP A 57 2.25 5.94 -11.45
N GLY A 58 1.50 7.03 -11.66
CA GLY A 58 0.39 7.39 -10.78
C GLY A 58 -0.80 6.40 -10.82
N TRP A 59 -1.04 5.72 -11.95
CA TRP A 59 -2.02 4.63 -12.00
C TRP A 59 -1.52 3.39 -11.25
N GLN A 60 -0.22 3.08 -11.34
CA GLN A 60 0.39 1.99 -10.58
C GLN A 60 0.32 2.27 -9.08
N ASP A 61 0.65 3.48 -8.64
CA ASP A 61 0.54 3.92 -7.25
C ASP A 61 -0.88 3.78 -6.73
N LEU A 62 -1.88 4.24 -7.50
CA LEU A 62 -3.29 4.09 -7.11
C LEU A 62 -3.70 2.61 -7.02
N GLY A 63 -3.22 1.77 -7.93
CA GLY A 63 -3.43 0.32 -7.88
C GLY A 63 -2.82 -0.30 -6.63
N PHE A 64 -1.61 0.10 -6.26
CA PHE A 64 -0.90 -0.36 -5.08
C PHE A 64 -1.63 0.05 -3.79
N ILE A 65 -2.06 1.31 -3.66
CA ILE A 65 -2.81 1.78 -2.47
C ILE A 65 -4.16 1.04 -2.35
N LYS A 66 -4.79 0.68 -3.47
CA LYS A 66 -5.99 -0.17 -3.48
C LYS A 66 -5.70 -1.61 -3.03
N ALA A 67 -4.58 -2.15 -3.48
CA ALA A 67 -4.15 -3.51 -3.13
C ALA A 67 -3.64 -3.63 -1.68
N TRP A 68 -3.27 -2.52 -1.03
CA TRP A 68 -2.73 -2.49 0.33
C TRP A 68 -3.62 -3.22 1.35
N ARG A 69 -4.95 -3.17 1.17
CA ARG A 69 -5.92 -3.89 2.01
C ARG A 69 -5.69 -5.40 2.04
N PHE A 70 -5.18 -5.99 0.95
CA PHE A 70 -4.86 -7.41 0.87
C PHE A 70 -3.48 -7.70 1.48
N LEU A 71 -2.52 -6.80 1.27
CA LEU A 71 -1.18 -6.93 1.86
C LEU A 71 -1.23 -6.92 3.39
N GLU A 72 -2.06 -6.07 3.98
CA GLU A 72 -2.24 -6.00 5.43
C GLU A 72 -2.87 -7.29 6.00
N LYS A 73 -3.86 -7.86 5.30
CA LYS A 73 -4.45 -9.15 5.68
C LYS A 73 -3.44 -10.29 5.60
N ASP A 74 -2.69 -10.39 4.50
CA ASP A 74 -1.68 -11.43 4.35
C ASP A 74 -0.53 -11.27 5.36
N LEU A 75 -0.12 -10.04 5.68
CA LEU A 75 0.90 -9.75 6.68
C LEU A 75 0.41 -10.12 8.09
N LEU A 76 -0.81 -9.73 8.45
CA LEU A 76 -1.41 -10.10 9.73
C LEU A 76 -1.61 -11.61 9.82
N ASP A 77 -2.13 -12.26 8.78
CA ASP A 77 -2.30 -13.71 8.73
C ASP A 77 -0.97 -14.46 8.86
N GLN A 78 0.11 -13.96 8.26
CA GLN A 78 1.46 -14.51 8.43
C GLN A 78 1.99 -14.32 9.86
N ILE A 79 1.78 -13.16 10.47
CA ILE A 79 2.17 -12.88 11.86
C ILE A 79 1.38 -13.79 12.82
N PHE A 80 0.07 -13.89 12.66
CA PHE A 80 -0.79 -14.73 13.50
C PHE A 80 -0.54 -16.23 13.30
N ARG A 81 -0.28 -16.70 12.05
CA ARG A 81 0.15 -18.09 11.80
C ARG A 81 1.54 -18.39 12.37
N GLY A 82 2.46 -17.43 12.30
CA GLY A 82 3.79 -17.54 12.91
C GLY A 82 3.73 -17.65 14.44
N PHE A 83 2.82 -16.92 15.09
CA PHE A 83 2.57 -17.04 16.53
C PHE A 83 1.86 -18.36 16.91
N GLY A 84 0.97 -18.89 16.04
CA GLY A 84 0.28 -20.17 16.28
C GLY A 84 1.16 -21.42 16.21
N ASN A 85 2.29 -21.36 15.49
CA ASN A 85 3.21 -22.50 15.34
C ASN A 85 4.40 -22.48 16.32
N SER A 86 4.63 -21.39 17.07
CA SER A 86 5.72 -21.31 18.06
C SER A 86 5.46 -22.11 19.35
N GLY A 87 4.36 -22.86 19.43
CA GLY A 87 3.98 -23.67 20.60
C GLY A 87 4.41 -25.14 20.57
N ASN A 88 4.94 -25.66 19.46
CA ASN A 88 5.17 -27.11 19.30
C ASN A 88 6.64 -27.58 19.24
N ASP A 89 7.62 -26.69 19.23
CA ASP A 89 9.05 -27.08 19.08
C ASP A 89 9.85 -27.07 20.39
N ALA A 90 9.19 -26.97 21.55
CA ALA A 90 9.83 -27.07 22.87
C ALA A 90 9.57 -28.42 23.56
N LYS A 91 9.62 -29.54 22.82
CA LYS A 91 9.92 -30.86 23.42
C LYS A 91 11.41 -31.16 23.25
N VAL A 92 12.23 -30.38 23.95
CA VAL A 92 13.62 -30.80 24.23
C VAL A 92 13.52 -31.94 25.24
N ASN A 93 13.66 -33.17 24.77
CA ASN A 93 13.82 -34.34 25.64
C ASN A 93 15.13 -34.19 26.41
N PHE A 94 15.06 -33.63 27.62
CA PHE A 94 16.11 -33.78 28.62
C PHE A 94 16.11 -35.24 29.08
N SER A 95 16.75 -36.10 28.30
CA SER A 95 17.14 -37.43 28.75
C SER A 95 18.14 -37.22 29.88
N LYS A 96 17.66 -37.45 31.12
CA LYS A 96 18.48 -37.47 32.32
C LYS A 96 19.60 -38.49 32.14
N ASN A 97 20.84 -38.00 32.01
CA ASN A 97 21.97 -38.72 32.57
C ASN A 97 21.76 -38.79 34.08
N ASN A 98 21.68 -40.00 34.64
CA ASN A 98 22.18 -40.31 35.98
C ASN A 98 22.33 -41.83 36.15
N GLU A 99 23.60 -42.23 36.27
CA GLU A 99 24.14 -43.16 37.26
C GLU A 99 23.43 -44.51 37.52
N LYS A 100 24.02 -45.60 37.01
CA LYS A 100 24.92 -46.49 37.80
C LYS A 100 25.47 -47.62 36.94
#